data_AF-A0A967G7L9-F1
#
_entry.id   AF-A0A967G7L9-F1
#
_cell.length_a   1.000
_cell.length_b   1.000
_cell.length_c   1.000
_cell.angle_alpha   90.00
_cell.angle_beta   90.00
_cell.angle_gamma   90.00
#
_symmetry.space_group_name_H-M   'P 1'
#
loop_
_entity.id
_entity.type
_entity.pdbx_description
1 polymer ?
#
loop_
_entity_poly.entity_id
_entity_poly.type
_entity_poly.pdbx_seq_one_letter_code
_entity_poly.pdbx_strand_id
1 'polypeptide(L)' 'MILERTVLHCKPGTVRQMVENFKGLGERLQEQDAIKSFRILTDLTGTFDTVVIESEIESID' A
#
# COMPACT_ATOMS: atom_id res chain seq x y z
N MET A 1 13.54 -10.97 -7.47
CA MET A 1 12.14 -10.59 -7.17
C MET A 1 12.10 -10.19 -5.71
N ILE A 2 12.02 -8.90 -5.45
CA ILE A 2 12.08 -8.34 -4.11
C ILE A 2 10.67 -7.85 -3.78
N LEU A 3 10.18 -8.23 -2.60
CA LEU A 3 8.91 -7.73 -2.09
C LEU A 3 9.22 -6.52 -1.19
N GLU A 4 8.90 -5.33 -1.68
CA GLU A 4 8.90 -4.14 -0.86
C GLU A 4 7.60 -4.11 -0.06
N ARG A 5 7.72 -3.94 1.26
CA ARG A 5 6.59 -3.74 2.15
C ARG A 5 6.72 -2.41 2.88
N THR A 6 5.77 -1.52 2.63
CA THR A 6 5.74 -0.19 3.24
C THR A 6 4.55 -0.09 4.20
N VAL A 7 4.84 0.27 5.45
CA VAL A 7 3.84 0.41 6.52
C VAL A 7 3.59 1.89 6.78
N LEU A 8 2.34 2.31 6.63
CA LEU A 8 1.91 3.70 6.77
C LEU A 8 0.91 3.82 7.93
N HIS A 9 1.20 4.72 8.86
CA HIS A 9 0.28 5.05 9.95
C HIS A 9 -0.66 6.17 9.52
N CYS A 10 -1.97 5.92 9.56
CA CYS A 10 -2.96 6.95 9.26
C CYS A 10 -3.16 7.88 10.45
N LYS A 11 -3.57 9.12 10.15
CA LYS A 11 -4.12 10.00 11.18
C LYS A 11 -5.44 9.40 11.70
N PRO A 12 -5.77 9.58 12.99
CA PRO A 12 -7.02 9.08 13.54
C PRO A 12 -8.24 9.56 12.73
N GLY A 13 -9.12 8.62 12.37
CA GLY A 13 -10.38 8.92 11.67
C GLY A 13 -10.27 9.08 10.15
N THR A 14 -9.08 8.98 9.55
CA THR A 14 -8.90 9.16 8.09
C THR A 14 -8.66 7.85 7.33
N VAL A 15 -8.76 6.68 7.98
CA VAL A 15 -8.34 5.40 7.38
C VAL A 15 -9.11 5.04 6.13
N ARG A 16 -10.43 5.20 6.13
CA ARG A 16 -11.29 4.82 5.01
C ARG A 16 -10.89 5.60 3.75
N GLN A 17 -10.74 6.92 3.89
CA GLN A 17 -10.31 7.78 2.80
C GLN A 17 -8.91 7.40 2.30
N MET A 18 -7.98 7.06 3.21
CA MET A 18 -6.64 6.62 2.82
C MET A 18 -6.67 5.30 2.06
N VAL A 19 -7.45 4.32 2.51
CA VAL A 19 -7.62 3.04 1.80
C VAL A 19 -8.19 3.26 0.41
N GLU A 20 -9.22 4.10 0.25
CA GLU A 20 -9.80 4.42 -1.06
C GLU A 20 -8.79 5.10 -1.99
N ASN A 21 -8.03 6.07 -1.48
CA ASN A 21 -6.97 6.73 -2.24
C ASN A 21 -5.89 5.75 -2.71
N PHE A 22 -5.44 4.84 -1.83
CA PHE A 22 -4.43 3.84 -2.18
C PHE A 22 -4.95 2.77 -3.14
N LYS A 23 -6.25 2.42 -3.09
CA LYS A 23 -6.86 1.55 -4.10
C LYS A 23 -6.80 2.20 -5.48
N GLY A 24 -7.25 3.44 -5.59
CA GLY A 24 -7.20 4.18 -6.86
C GLY A 24 -5.78 4.41 -7.36
N LEU A 25 -4.81 4.61 -6.46
CA LEU A 25 -3.40 4.68 -6.83
C LEU A 25 -2.89 3.33 -7.38
N GLY A 26 -3.18 2.23 -6.70
CA GLY A 26 -2.77 0.89 -7.11
C GLY A 26 -3.31 0.51 -8.49
N GLU A 27 -4.59 0.77 -8.76
CA GLU A 27 -5.22 0.55 -10.07
C GLU A 27 -4.48 1.32 -11.17
N ARG A 28 -4.22 2.61 -10.97
CA ARG A 28 -3.53 3.46 -11.97
C ARG A 28 -2.09 3.03 -12.20
N LEU A 29 -1.39 2.59 -11.17
CA LEU A 29 0.00 2.14 -11.30
C LEU A 29 0.09 0.77 -12.01
N GLN A 30 -0.90 -0.11 -11.80
CA GLN A 30 -1.02 -1.37 -12.53
C GLN A 30 -1.37 -1.14 -14.01
N GLU A 31 -2.27 -0.19 -14.32
CA GLU A 31 -2.58 0.21 -15.70
C GLU A 31 -1.35 0.71 -16.47
N GLN A 32 -0.38 1.31 -15.77
CA GLN A 32 0.86 1.83 -16.34
C GLN A 32 2.00 0.80 -16.37
N ASP A 33 1.75 -0.44 -15.95
CA ASP A 33 2.76 -1.51 -15.78
C ASP A 33 3.95 -1.07 -14.90
N ALA A 34 3.74 -0.09 -14.01
CA ALA A 34 4.77 0.43 -13.12
C ALA A 34 5.04 -0.51 -11.92
N ILE A 35 4.14 -1.47 -11.67
CA ILE A 35 4.15 -2.37 -10.52
C ILE A 35 3.35 -3.62 -10.85
N LYS A 36 3.94 -4.79 -10.60
CA LYS A 36 3.35 -6.10 -10.89
C LYS A 36 2.26 -6.52 -9.90
N SER A 37 2.40 -6.20 -8.62
CA SER A 37 1.41 -6.53 -7.59
C SER A 37 1.29 -5.40 -6.58
N PHE A 38 0.07 -4.94 -6.28
CA PHE A 38 -0.19 -3.97 -5.22
C PHE A 38 -1.22 -4.56 -4.25
N ARG A 39 -0.90 -4.60 -2.95
CA ARG A 39 -1.86 -5.06 -1.91
C ARG A 39 -1.99 -4.04 -0.82
N ILE A 40 -3.21 -3.90 -0.30
CA ILE A 40 -3.55 -3.05 0.84
C ILE A 40 -3.95 -3.96 2.00
N LEU A 41 -3.22 -3.89 3.10
CA LEU A 41 -3.54 -4.63 4.34
C LEU A 41 -3.80 -3.65 5.49
N THR A 42 -4.51 -4.13 6.50
CA THR A 42 -4.70 -3.42 7.78
C THR A 42 -4.02 -4.20 8.89
N ASP A 43 -3.25 -3.51 9.74
CA ASP A 43 -2.71 -4.10 10.96
C ASP A 43 -3.82 -4.20 12.02
N LEU A 44 -4.11 -5.43 12.46
CA LEU A 44 -5.12 -5.69 13.49
C LEU A 44 -4.63 -5.33 14.90
N THR A 45 -3.31 -5.29 15.11
CA THR A 45 -2.65 -5.10 16.41
C THR A 45 -2.02 -3.72 16.58
N GLY A 46 -1.92 -2.95 15.50
CA GLY A 46 -1.32 -1.62 15.49
C GLY A 46 -2.14 -0.60 16.27
N THR A 47 -1.45 0.35 16.90
CA THR A 47 -2.06 1.46 17.65
C THR A 47 -2.77 2.47 16.76
N PHE A 48 -2.51 2.42 15.45
CA PHE A 48 -3.09 3.28 14.43
C PHE A 48 -3.73 2.44 13.34
N ASP A 49 -4.74 3.02 12.72
CA ASP A 49 -5.24 2.65 11.41
C ASP A 49 -4.07 2.55 10.41
N THR A 50 -3.61 1.33 10.12
CA THR A 50 -2.38 1.10 9.36
C THR A 50 -2.72 0.64 7.95
N VAL A 51 -2.06 1.21 6.94
CA VAL A 51 -2.11 0.74 5.57
C VAL A 51 -0.76 0.11 5.24
N VAL A 52 -0.77 -1.16 4.88
CA VAL A 52 0.42 -1.86 4.38
C VAL A 52 0.32 -1.97 2.87
N ILE A 53 1.38 -1.54 2.19
CA ILE A 53 1.54 -1.66 0.74
C ILE A 53 2.57 -2.76 0.48
N GLU A 54 2.25 -3.67 -0.45
CA GLU A 54 3.21 -4.64 -0.98
C GLU A 54 3.39 -4.45 -2.49
N SER A 55 4.64 -4.31 -2.94
CA SER A 55 5.06 -4.15 -4.34
C SER A 55 6.19 -5.10 -4.70
N GLU A 56 6.14 -5.67 -5.90
CA GLU A 56 7.27 -6.41 -6.46
C GLU A 56 8.19 -5.45 -7.24
N ILE A 57 9.46 -5.42 -6.86
CA ILE A 57 10.51 -4.63 -7.53
C ILE A 57 11.64 -5.54 -8.04
N GLU A 58 12.32 -5.10 -9.09
CA GLU A 58 13.40 -5.87 -9.73
C GLU A 58 14.74 -5.69 -9.03
N SER A 59 15.00 -4.50 -8.46
CA SER A 59 16.24 -4.11 -7.78
C SER A 59 15.95 -3.20 -6.59
N ILE A 60 16.82 -3.21 -5.58
CA ILE A 60 16.85 -2.22 -4.48
C ILE A 60 17.81 -1.05 -4.80
N ASP A 61 18.77 -1.28 -5.69
CA ASP A 61 19.73 -0.27 -6.16
C ASP A 61 19.07 0.77 -7.08
#